data_AF-A0A7V0IUL6-F1
#
_entry.id   AF-A0A7V0IUL6-F1
#
_cell.length_a   1.000
_cell.length_b   1.000
_cell.length_c   1.000
_cell.angle_alpha   90.00
_cell.angle_beta   90.00
_cell.angle_gamma   90.00
#
_symmetry.space_group_name_H-M   'P 1'
#
loop_
_entity.id
_entity.type
_entity.pdbx_description
1 polymer ?
#
loop_
_entity_poly.entity_id
_entity_poly.type
_entity_poly.pdbx_seq_one_letter_code
_entity_poly.pdbx_strand_id
1 'polypeptide(L)'
;MFDIIKITAALMLIVITSCGGGSDNNTTRTDTLKPVYVVIMNHVEGDIGFSEGDPDCLTSTIYQTLPLPGAGSKADPSYSLDIAGNDLIYEILLNYADSRGQKPKLFIEPAGEWWQTYADPMYGGKAFDKYNYLALGNEFGIQGHANYYSGNSFCWYRSPQTEQGVRIKFQDMHYFAEQALHNGLKVNNGKTYTGGWKLEKDALGDAYAEYIIDHEASALGYLISFEDHDGHIEDEPPGINNSRPSYYVYRAVYDDGVQIIKIDMNGTVTGNCQGNTSRCETPDEAVKRFDQTLQARSLDADSGNIYFFAFAEHSNGVWNDYNLLAGGNPFEGEGFGLESIMDAIQARVNNGANVKFVTPSELAAVFEAENPFDSPETEVGR
;
A
#
# COMPACT_ATOMS: atom_id res chain seq x y z
N MET A 1 -67.52 36.31 10.35
CA MET A 1 -66.13 36.75 10.07
C MET A 1 -65.46 37.01 11.42
N PHE A 2 -65.01 35.95 12.09
CA PHE A 2 -64.14 36.00 13.27
C PHE A 2 -63.48 34.63 13.39
N ASP A 3 -62.24 34.52 12.90
CA ASP A 3 -61.35 33.39 13.14
C ASP A 3 -60.31 33.80 14.19
N ILE A 4 -60.33 33.12 15.33
CA ILE A 4 -59.20 33.00 16.24
C ILE A 4 -59.17 31.53 16.67
N ILE A 5 -58.23 30.74 16.13
CA ILE A 5 -57.92 29.41 16.64
C ILE A 5 -56.60 29.49 17.40
N LYS A 6 -56.66 29.05 18.66
CA LYS A 6 -55.54 28.80 19.55
C LYS A 6 -55.66 27.36 20.08
N ILE A 7 -54.52 26.67 20.12
CA ILE A 7 -54.06 25.76 21.20
C ILE A 7 -54.43 24.25 21.10
N THR A 8 -53.41 23.49 20.68
CA THR A 8 -52.70 22.41 21.42
C THR A 8 -53.04 20.92 21.23
N ALA A 9 -51.93 20.20 21.03
CA ALA A 9 -51.64 18.79 20.92
C ALA A 9 -52.37 17.80 21.85
N ALA A 10 -52.53 16.57 21.35
CA ALA A 10 -52.58 15.36 22.16
C ALA A 10 -51.75 14.26 21.48
N LEU A 11 -50.71 13.84 22.21
CA LEU A 11 -49.84 12.69 21.98
C LEU A 11 -50.69 11.40 22.05
N MET A 12 -50.59 10.52 21.05
CA MET A 12 -51.15 9.16 21.14
C MET A 12 -50.06 8.19 21.60
N LEU A 13 -50.19 7.75 22.85
CA LEU A 13 -49.48 6.63 23.46
C LEU A 13 -50.24 5.34 23.10
N ILE A 14 -49.64 4.44 22.31
CA ILE A 14 -50.14 3.08 22.14
C ILE A 14 -49.33 2.15 23.04
N VAL A 15 -50.00 1.62 24.05
CA VAL A 15 -49.56 0.51 24.89
C VAL A 15 -49.98 -0.79 24.22
N ILE A 16 -49.04 -1.68 23.92
CA ILE A 16 -49.33 -3.08 23.55
C ILE A 16 -48.78 -3.98 24.66
N THR A 17 -49.66 -4.71 25.32
CA THR A 17 -49.33 -5.73 26.33
C THR A 17 -49.05 -7.09 25.69
N SER A 18 -47.86 -7.62 26.01
CA SER A 18 -47.42 -9.01 26.24
C SER A 18 -48.13 -10.21 25.58
N CYS A 19 -47.36 -11.12 24.99
CA CYS A 19 -47.14 -12.49 25.51
C CYS A 19 -46.17 -13.32 24.62
N GLY A 20 -45.05 -13.76 25.21
CA GLY A 20 -44.38 -15.07 25.06
C GLY A 20 -43.96 -15.58 23.67
N GLY A 21 -42.64 -15.71 23.47
CA GLY A 21 -42.08 -16.66 22.49
C GLY A 21 -40.70 -16.29 21.93
N GLY A 22 -39.65 -16.62 22.69
CA GLY A 22 -38.30 -17.05 22.28
C GLY A 22 -37.62 -16.58 20.99
N SER A 23 -36.34 -16.20 21.17
CA SER A 23 -35.20 -16.36 20.25
C SER A 23 -34.96 -15.27 19.21
N ASP A 24 -34.09 -14.33 19.59
CA ASP A 24 -32.89 -13.89 18.84
C ASP A 24 -32.95 -14.04 17.32
N ASN A 25 -33.27 -12.94 16.63
CA ASN A 25 -33.10 -12.78 15.19
C ASN A 25 -32.38 -11.47 14.86
N ASN A 26 -31.32 -11.14 15.61
CA ASN A 26 -30.49 -9.97 15.30
C ASN A 26 -28.98 -10.25 15.32
N THR A 27 -28.59 -11.52 15.16
CA THR A 27 -27.18 -11.96 15.26
C THR A 27 -26.65 -12.66 14.00
N THR A 28 -27.28 -12.50 12.84
CA THR A 28 -26.90 -13.28 11.64
C THR A 28 -27.05 -12.52 10.33
N ARG A 29 -26.51 -11.30 10.24
CA ARG A 29 -26.33 -10.64 8.93
C ARG A 29 -25.05 -9.83 8.72
N THR A 30 -24.18 -9.74 9.73
CA THR A 30 -22.87 -9.08 9.60
C THR A 30 -21.76 -10.04 9.19
N ASP A 31 -21.92 -11.36 9.39
CA ASP A 31 -20.92 -12.37 9.01
C ASP A 31 -20.96 -12.80 7.53
N THR A 32 -21.91 -12.30 6.73
CA THR A 32 -22.12 -12.79 5.35
C THR A 32 -21.51 -11.91 4.26
N LEU A 33 -21.06 -10.69 4.56
CA LEU A 33 -20.46 -9.79 3.56
C LEU A 33 -18.94 -9.76 3.72
N LYS A 34 -18.21 -10.05 2.64
CA LYS A 34 -16.74 -9.95 2.62
C LYS A 34 -16.31 -8.53 3.02
N PRO A 35 -15.20 -8.36 3.75
CA PRO A 35 -14.73 -7.05 4.17
C PRO A 35 -14.27 -6.22 2.96
N VAL A 36 -14.18 -4.89 3.14
CA VAL A 36 -13.26 -4.08 2.34
C VAL A 36 -11.85 -4.31 2.89
N TYR A 37 -10.93 -4.71 2.02
CA TYR A 37 -9.55 -4.94 2.39
C TYR A 37 -8.77 -3.62 2.36
N VAL A 38 -7.91 -3.38 3.34
CA VAL A 38 -7.06 -2.20 3.38
C VAL A 38 -5.61 -2.65 3.31
N VAL A 39 -4.87 -2.11 2.33
CA VAL A 39 -3.44 -2.33 2.15
C VAL A 39 -2.73 -1.00 2.37
N ILE A 40 -1.71 -1.01 3.22
CA ILE A 40 -0.91 0.18 3.54
C ILE A 40 0.51 -0.10 3.09
N MET A 41 0.98 0.68 2.12
CA MET A 41 2.36 0.61 1.69
C MET A 41 3.18 1.67 2.42
N ASN A 42 4.32 1.26 2.95
CA ASN A 42 5.36 2.19 3.35
C ASN A 42 6.46 2.15 2.31
N HIS A 43 6.63 3.25 1.59
CA HIS A 43 7.71 3.44 0.65
C HIS A 43 8.92 4.00 1.41
N VAL A 44 10.01 3.25 1.36
CA VAL A 44 11.27 3.69 1.95
C VAL A 44 12.15 4.24 0.84
N GLU A 45 12.00 5.54 0.59
CA GLU A 45 12.65 6.24 -0.50
C GLU A 45 14.08 6.70 -0.13
N GLY A 46 15.06 5.93 -0.60
CA GLY A 46 16.45 6.38 -0.71
C GLY A 46 16.65 7.37 -1.86
N ASP A 47 15.93 8.50 -1.82
CA ASP A 47 15.66 9.44 -2.92
C ASP A 47 16.84 10.04 -3.70
N ILE A 48 18.09 9.69 -3.38
CA ILE A 48 19.24 10.18 -4.12
C ILE A 48 19.57 9.22 -5.27
N GLY A 49 18.79 9.32 -6.35
CA GLY A 49 19.09 8.67 -7.62
C GLY A 49 20.08 9.49 -8.46
N PHE A 50 21.18 8.88 -8.89
CA PHE A 50 22.19 9.50 -9.75
C PHE A 50 22.01 9.09 -11.22
N SER A 51 22.62 9.81 -12.14
CA SER A 51 22.76 9.32 -13.52
C SER A 51 23.85 8.25 -13.57
N GLU A 52 23.71 7.26 -14.45
CA GLU A 52 24.74 6.22 -14.62
C GLU A 52 26.12 6.83 -14.87
N GLY A 53 27.11 6.46 -14.05
CA GLY A 53 28.48 6.95 -14.12
C GLY A 53 28.75 8.28 -13.40
N ASP A 54 27.78 8.81 -12.64
CA ASP A 54 27.98 10.02 -11.83
C ASP A 54 29.02 9.81 -10.71
N PRO A 55 30.09 10.63 -10.64
CA PRO A 55 31.14 10.48 -9.63
C PRO A 55 30.66 10.77 -8.20
N ASP A 56 29.59 11.55 -8.00
CA ASP A 56 29.09 11.87 -6.66
C ASP A 56 28.41 10.65 -6.01
N CYS A 57 27.97 9.70 -6.82
CA CYS A 57 27.38 8.43 -6.40
C CYS A 57 28.36 7.56 -5.58
N LEU A 58 29.67 7.66 -5.82
CA LEU A 58 30.70 6.83 -5.19
C LEU A 58 31.04 7.19 -3.73
N THR A 59 30.41 8.21 -3.13
CA THR A 59 30.87 8.79 -1.85
C THR A 59 29.83 8.81 -0.71
N SER A 60 28.66 8.18 -0.87
CA SER A 60 27.50 8.37 0.04
C SER A 60 27.53 7.54 1.34
N THR A 61 28.67 7.49 2.05
CA THR A 61 28.67 7.05 3.47
C THR A 61 27.85 7.99 4.36
N ILE A 62 27.66 9.24 3.92
CA ILE A 62 26.86 10.25 4.58
C ILE A 62 25.41 9.78 4.71
N TYR A 63 24.79 9.27 3.64
CA TYR A 63 23.39 8.82 3.65
C TYR A 63 23.09 7.77 4.74
N GLN A 64 24.06 6.93 5.13
CA GLN A 64 23.91 5.94 6.21
C GLN A 64 24.28 6.43 7.61
N THR A 65 25.06 7.50 7.70
CA THR A 65 25.65 7.96 8.96
C THR A 65 25.05 9.28 9.43
N LEU A 66 24.16 9.89 8.62
CA LEU A 66 23.42 11.07 9.01
C LEU A 66 22.62 10.81 10.29
N PRO A 67 22.86 11.57 11.37
CA PRO A 67 22.04 11.51 12.55
C PRO A 67 20.67 12.15 12.28
N LEU A 68 19.65 11.71 13.02
CA LEU A 68 18.36 12.39 13.03
C LEU A 68 18.54 13.85 13.51
N PRO A 69 17.95 14.84 12.83
CA PRO A 69 18.04 16.23 13.26
C PRO A 69 17.23 16.45 14.54
N GLY A 70 17.49 17.59 15.21
CA GLY A 70 16.68 18.01 16.35
C GLY A 70 15.26 18.45 15.96
N ALA A 71 14.39 18.57 16.96
CA ALA A 71 13.02 19.04 16.79
C ALA A 71 12.94 20.37 16.01
N GLY A 72 11.98 20.46 15.10
CA GLY A 72 11.71 21.64 14.27
C GLY A 72 12.55 21.77 13.00
N SER A 73 13.37 20.76 12.67
CA SER A 73 14.22 20.78 11.47
C SER A 73 13.79 19.73 10.46
N LYS A 74 13.71 20.08 9.19
CA LYS A 74 13.55 19.11 8.11
C LYS A 74 14.89 18.44 7.82
N ALA A 75 14.89 17.10 7.70
CA ALA A 75 16.04 16.34 7.24
C ALA A 75 15.94 16.00 5.76
N ASP A 76 17.10 15.96 5.12
CA ASP A 76 17.27 15.31 3.83
C ASP A 76 17.15 13.77 3.98
N PRO A 77 16.79 13.05 2.91
CA PRO A 77 16.69 11.58 2.92
C PRO A 77 17.96 10.92 3.46
N SER A 78 17.80 9.96 4.38
CA SER A 78 18.89 9.19 4.97
C SER A 78 18.39 7.86 5.52
N TYR A 79 19.26 6.86 5.59
CA TYR A 79 18.88 5.54 6.11
C TYR A 79 18.38 5.59 7.57
N SER A 80 18.98 6.45 8.41
CA SER A 80 18.52 6.67 9.78
C SER A 80 17.11 7.24 9.84
N LEU A 81 16.80 8.17 8.92
CA LEU A 81 15.49 8.80 8.81
C LEU A 81 14.44 7.80 8.36
N ASP A 82 14.78 6.95 7.40
CA ASP A 82 13.89 5.91 6.87
C ASP A 82 13.54 4.86 7.92
N ILE A 83 14.51 4.38 8.71
CA ILE A 83 14.22 3.47 9.84
C ILE A 83 13.31 4.16 10.84
N ALA A 84 13.65 5.38 11.25
CA ALA A 84 12.89 6.10 12.26
C ALA A 84 11.47 6.42 11.79
N GLY A 85 11.30 6.70 10.50
CA GLY A 85 10.00 6.90 9.85
C GLY A 85 9.18 5.63 9.80
N ASN A 86 9.75 4.51 9.35
CA ASN A 86 9.05 3.21 9.33
C ASN A 86 8.64 2.78 10.76
N ASP A 87 9.52 2.97 11.74
CA ASP A 87 9.22 2.73 13.16
C ASP A 87 8.05 3.59 13.65
N LEU A 88 8.06 4.88 13.31
CA LEU A 88 7.01 5.83 13.69
C LEU A 88 5.67 5.49 13.03
N ILE A 89 5.66 5.19 11.73
CA ILE A 89 4.46 4.72 11.02
C ILE A 89 3.88 3.50 11.73
N TYR A 90 4.71 2.52 12.06
CA TYR A 90 4.24 1.34 12.77
C TYR A 90 3.67 1.68 14.17
N GLU A 91 4.32 2.58 14.92
CA GLU A 91 3.80 3.07 16.21
C GLU A 91 2.43 3.74 16.09
N ILE A 92 2.22 4.55 15.06
CA ILE A 92 0.93 5.17 14.77
C ILE A 92 -0.13 4.09 14.48
N LEU A 93 0.21 3.13 13.60
CA LEU A 93 -0.69 2.06 13.18
C LEU A 93 -1.16 1.17 14.35
N LEU A 94 -0.35 1.02 15.40
CA LEU A 94 -0.73 0.27 16.61
C LEU A 94 -1.95 0.83 17.34
N ASN A 95 -2.33 2.09 17.10
CA ASN A 95 -3.53 2.69 17.70
C ASN A 95 -4.84 2.24 17.04
N TYR A 96 -4.75 1.60 15.87
CA TYR A 96 -5.91 1.23 15.06
C TYR A 96 -6.17 -0.27 15.09
N ALA A 97 -7.37 -0.67 14.69
CA ALA A 97 -7.76 -2.07 14.55
C ALA A 97 -8.87 -2.24 13.51
N ASP A 98 -8.85 -3.37 12.81
CA ASP A 98 -9.89 -3.76 11.85
C ASP A 98 -11.19 -4.21 12.55
N SER A 99 -12.19 -4.63 11.77
CA SER A 99 -13.49 -5.07 12.32
C SER A 99 -13.40 -6.30 13.24
N ARG A 100 -12.25 -7.00 13.25
CA ARG A 100 -11.97 -8.19 14.07
C ARG A 100 -10.94 -7.92 15.17
N GLY A 101 -10.53 -6.66 15.36
CA GLY A 101 -9.54 -6.29 16.36
C GLY A 101 -8.09 -6.54 15.94
N GLN A 102 -7.81 -6.87 14.68
CA GLN A 102 -6.46 -7.08 14.18
C GLN A 102 -5.77 -5.75 13.85
N LYS A 103 -4.47 -5.67 14.11
CA LYS A 103 -3.67 -4.47 13.83
C LYS A 103 -3.38 -4.32 12.35
N PRO A 104 -3.22 -3.08 11.84
CA PRO A 104 -2.75 -2.85 10.49
C PRO A 104 -1.41 -3.54 10.22
N LYS A 105 -1.22 -3.99 8.99
CA LYS A 105 0.03 -4.57 8.49
C LYS A 105 0.58 -3.64 7.42
N LEU A 106 1.91 -3.53 7.37
CA LEU A 106 2.61 -2.78 6.34
C LEU A 106 3.09 -3.72 5.24
N PHE A 107 2.91 -3.26 4.00
CA PHE A 107 3.79 -3.63 2.92
C PHE A 107 4.97 -2.66 2.92
N ILE A 108 6.12 -3.12 3.38
CA ILE A 108 7.34 -2.32 3.45
C ILE A 108 8.06 -2.52 2.13
N GLU A 109 8.25 -1.43 1.41
CA GLU A 109 8.90 -1.45 0.13
C GLU A 109 10.26 -0.73 0.19
N PRO A 110 11.34 -1.47 0.51
CA PRO A 110 12.66 -0.90 0.67
C PRO A 110 13.32 -0.52 -0.66
N ALA A 111 13.91 0.68 -0.70
CA ALA A 111 15.01 0.97 -1.62
C ALA A 111 16.20 0.08 -1.27
N GLY A 112 17.06 -0.25 -2.23
CA GLY A 112 18.00 -1.33 -2.00
C GLY A 112 19.12 -1.02 -1.00
N GLU A 113 19.33 0.23 -0.58
CA GLU A 113 20.19 0.58 0.56
C GLU A 113 19.73 -0.08 1.85
N TRP A 114 18.41 -0.25 2.02
CA TRP A 114 17.84 -0.90 3.18
C TRP A 114 18.29 -2.36 3.30
N TRP A 115 18.58 -3.01 2.17
CA TRP A 115 19.08 -4.37 2.13
C TRP A 115 20.58 -4.49 2.46
N GLN A 116 21.36 -3.39 2.43
CA GLN A 116 22.83 -3.44 2.38
C GLN A 116 23.57 -2.94 3.64
N THR A 117 22.88 -2.74 4.77
CA THR A 117 23.43 -1.96 5.90
C THR A 117 24.71 -2.51 6.55
N TYR A 118 25.52 -1.61 7.12
CA TYR A 118 26.82 -1.88 7.76
C TYR A 118 26.82 -2.88 8.94
N ALA A 119 25.67 -3.21 9.52
CA ALA A 119 25.59 -4.14 10.65
C ALA A 119 25.35 -5.57 10.14
N ASP A 120 26.41 -6.16 9.57
CA ASP A 120 26.42 -7.48 8.92
C ASP A 120 25.42 -7.59 7.76
N PRO A 121 25.84 -7.52 6.48
CA PRO A 121 24.94 -7.58 5.33
C PRO A 121 24.12 -8.86 5.22
N MET A 122 24.39 -9.90 6.04
CA MET A 122 23.55 -11.09 6.14
C MET A 122 22.36 -10.94 7.11
N TYR A 123 22.39 -9.96 8.02
CA TYR A 123 21.29 -9.69 8.94
C TYR A 123 20.73 -8.30 8.60
N GLY A 124 19.43 -8.09 8.51
CA GLY A 124 18.82 -6.75 8.30
C GLY A 124 19.05 -5.77 9.48
N GLY A 125 20.17 -5.89 10.20
CA GLY A 125 20.45 -5.64 11.61
C GLY A 125 20.53 -4.20 12.08
N LYS A 126 19.73 -3.31 11.49
CA LYS A 126 19.30 -2.05 12.12
C LYS A 126 17.81 -1.78 11.91
N ALA A 127 17.30 -2.09 10.73
CA ALA A 127 15.87 -2.02 10.44
C ALA A 127 15.03 -2.81 11.46
N PHE A 128 15.54 -3.93 11.98
CA PHE A 128 14.82 -4.80 12.90
C PHE A 128 15.19 -4.61 14.38
N ASP A 129 15.92 -3.55 14.74
CA ASP A 129 16.37 -3.34 16.13
C ASP A 129 15.20 -3.07 17.09
N LYS A 130 14.18 -2.36 16.61
CA LYS A 130 13.01 -2.00 17.42
C LYS A 130 11.86 -2.99 17.28
N TYR A 131 11.57 -3.43 16.06
CA TYR A 131 10.45 -4.32 15.77
C TYR A 131 10.87 -5.50 14.90
N ASN A 132 10.34 -6.69 15.22
CA ASN A 132 10.37 -7.82 14.32
C ASN A 132 9.15 -7.75 13.39
N TYR A 133 9.25 -6.99 12.31
CA TYR A 133 8.14 -6.77 11.37
C TYR A 133 7.58 -8.07 10.76
N LEU A 134 8.43 -9.10 10.58
CA LEU A 134 7.97 -10.41 10.08
C LEU A 134 7.03 -11.11 11.08
N ALA A 135 7.40 -11.10 12.37
CA ALA A 135 6.55 -11.66 13.43
C ALA A 135 5.24 -10.89 13.63
N LEU A 136 5.21 -9.63 13.20
CA LEU A 136 4.04 -8.76 13.22
C LEU A 136 3.14 -8.94 11.99
N GLY A 137 3.58 -9.75 11.02
CA GLY A 137 2.82 -10.06 9.80
C GLY A 137 2.97 -9.03 8.69
N ASN A 138 3.96 -8.13 8.77
CA ASN A 138 4.28 -7.21 7.67
C ASN A 138 4.94 -7.97 6.53
N GLU A 139 4.78 -7.45 5.32
CA GLU A 139 5.34 -8.00 4.09
C GLU A 139 6.44 -7.09 3.56
N PHE A 140 7.47 -7.68 2.96
CA PHE A 140 8.52 -6.97 2.25
C PHE A 140 8.47 -7.32 0.77
N GLY A 141 8.66 -6.31 -0.09
CA GLY A 141 8.78 -6.46 -1.54
C GLY A 141 10.05 -5.84 -2.10
N ILE A 142 10.09 -5.65 -3.43
CA ILE A 142 11.15 -4.90 -4.11
C ILE A 142 10.58 -3.75 -4.93
N GLN A 143 11.35 -2.67 -5.04
CA GLN A 143 11.11 -1.54 -5.92
C GLN A 143 11.42 -1.88 -7.37
N GLY A 144 10.36 -1.94 -8.18
CA GLY A 144 10.42 -2.14 -9.63
C GLY A 144 10.51 -0.84 -10.43
N HIS A 145 10.63 0.35 -9.80
CA HIS A 145 10.64 1.66 -10.47
C HIS A 145 11.96 2.44 -10.29
N ALA A 146 12.32 3.25 -11.29
CA ALA A 146 13.36 4.30 -11.38
C ALA A 146 14.81 4.08 -10.95
N ASN A 147 15.18 3.09 -10.14
CA ASN A 147 16.50 3.02 -9.52
C ASN A 147 17.05 1.59 -9.60
N TYR A 148 18.30 1.42 -10.05
CA TYR A 148 19.04 0.17 -9.91
C TYR A 148 20.43 0.39 -9.32
N TYR A 149 20.98 -0.68 -8.73
CA TYR A 149 22.23 -0.63 -8.00
C TYR A 149 23.42 -0.65 -8.95
N SER A 150 24.39 0.23 -8.72
CA SER A 150 25.57 0.39 -9.59
C SER A 150 26.66 -0.68 -9.44
N GLY A 151 26.52 -1.62 -8.52
CA GLY A 151 27.64 -2.47 -8.08
C GLY A 151 28.51 -1.85 -6.97
N ASN A 152 28.43 -0.54 -6.76
CA ASN A 152 29.13 0.18 -5.68
C ASN A 152 28.17 0.49 -4.53
N SER A 153 28.62 0.27 -3.30
CA SER A 153 27.78 0.36 -2.11
C SER A 153 27.01 1.68 -2.04
N PHE A 154 25.68 1.60 -1.92
CA PHE A 154 24.78 2.74 -1.70
C PHE A 154 24.77 3.80 -2.83
N CYS A 155 25.02 3.35 -4.05
CA CYS A 155 24.98 4.16 -5.25
C CYS A 155 23.92 3.60 -6.21
N TRP A 156 22.85 4.37 -6.41
CA TRP A 156 21.75 4.06 -7.34
C TRP A 156 21.84 4.91 -8.57
N TYR A 157 21.67 4.26 -9.71
CA TYR A 157 21.51 4.93 -10.97
C TYR A 157 20.08 4.83 -11.46
N ARG A 158 19.64 5.84 -12.18
CA ARG A 158 18.42 5.71 -12.98
C ARG A 158 18.63 4.64 -14.04
N SER A 159 17.83 3.57 -13.98
CA SER A 159 17.85 2.52 -15.00
C SER A 159 17.59 3.13 -16.36
N PRO A 160 18.39 2.80 -17.39
CA PRO A 160 18.01 3.14 -18.76
C PRO A 160 16.61 2.60 -19.03
N GLN A 161 15.74 3.42 -19.63
CA GLN A 161 14.38 3.05 -20.00
C GLN A 161 14.41 2.09 -21.22
N THR A 162 14.95 0.90 -21.02
CA THR A 162 15.19 -0.15 -22.02
C THR A 162 14.95 -1.51 -21.40
N GLU A 163 14.69 -2.55 -22.19
CA GLU A 163 14.55 -3.93 -21.70
C GLU A 163 15.74 -4.37 -20.82
N GLN A 164 16.96 -4.09 -21.27
CA GLN A 164 18.16 -4.43 -20.53
C GLN A 164 18.25 -3.67 -19.20
N GLY A 165 17.83 -2.40 -19.16
CA GLY A 165 17.78 -1.61 -17.94
C GLY A 165 16.75 -2.14 -16.94
N VAL A 166 15.57 -2.55 -17.41
CA VAL A 166 14.55 -3.20 -16.56
C VAL A 166 15.09 -4.52 -16.00
N ARG A 167 15.68 -5.37 -16.84
CA ARG A 167 16.27 -6.64 -16.39
C ARG A 167 17.31 -6.46 -15.29
N ILE A 168 18.31 -5.59 -15.52
CA ILE A 168 19.39 -5.36 -14.55
C ILE A 168 18.80 -4.89 -13.22
N LYS A 169 17.86 -3.95 -13.26
CA LYS A 169 17.16 -3.43 -12.09
C LYS A 169 16.51 -4.52 -11.24
N PHE A 170 15.69 -5.36 -11.86
CA PHE A 170 15.00 -6.44 -11.15
C PHE A 170 15.96 -7.49 -10.60
N GLN A 171 17.00 -7.86 -11.37
CA GLN A 171 18.02 -8.81 -10.92
C GLN A 171 18.79 -8.31 -9.71
N ASP A 172 19.21 -7.04 -9.71
CA ASP A 172 19.95 -6.44 -8.60
C ASP A 172 19.07 -6.31 -7.35
N MET A 173 17.86 -5.77 -7.49
CA MET A 173 16.94 -5.64 -6.35
C MET A 173 16.59 -7.00 -5.72
N HIS A 174 16.33 -8.02 -6.55
CA HIS A 174 16.13 -9.37 -6.06
C HIS A 174 17.39 -9.92 -5.36
N TYR A 175 18.57 -9.76 -5.96
CA TYR A 175 19.83 -10.21 -5.37
C TYR A 175 20.05 -9.64 -3.97
N PHE A 176 19.79 -8.35 -3.74
CA PHE A 176 19.93 -7.74 -2.42
C PHE A 176 18.86 -8.21 -1.44
N ALA A 177 17.61 -8.27 -1.88
CA ALA A 177 16.53 -8.72 -1.02
C ALA A 177 16.69 -10.18 -0.57
N GLU A 178 17.26 -11.04 -1.42
CA GLU A 178 17.52 -12.45 -1.12
C GLU A 178 18.65 -12.68 -0.09
N GLN A 179 19.55 -11.72 0.07
CA GLN A 179 20.64 -11.78 1.05
C GLN A 179 20.20 -11.34 2.45
N ALA A 180 19.11 -10.59 2.56
CA ALA A 180 18.65 -10.06 3.83
C ALA A 180 17.94 -11.13 4.67
N LEU A 181 18.58 -11.53 5.78
CA LEU A 181 18.00 -12.43 6.77
C LEU A 181 17.63 -11.69 8.06
N HIS A 182 16.61 -12.16 8.75
CA HIS A 182 16.35 -11.80 10.14
C HIS A 182 16.21 -13.10 10.94
N ASN A 183 17.11 -13.31 11.91
CA ASN A 183 17.20 -14.57 12.67
C ASN A 183 17.29 -15.82 11.78
N GLY A 184 18.00 -15.73 10.65
CA GLY A 184 18.20 -16.83 9.70
C GLY A 184 17.02 -17.09 8.75
N LEU A 185 15.95 -16.30 8.84
CA LEU A 185 14.83 -16.33 7.90
C LEU A 185 14.97 -15.22 6.87
N LYS A 186 14.65 -15.50 5.61
CA LYS A 186 14.59 -14.46 4.57
C LYS A 186 13.55 -13.41 4.94
N VAL A 187 13.92 -12.14 4.78
CA VAL A 187 13.03 -11.01 5.00
C VAL A 187 12.05 -10.86 3.84
N ASN A 188 12.56 -10.90 2.61
CA ASN A 188 11.73 -10.94 1.41
C ASN A 188 11.39 -12.39 1.05
N ASN A 189 10.11 -12.65 0.76
CA ASN A 189 9.64 -13.97 0.33
C ASN A 189 9.57 -14.13 -1.20
N GLY A 190 10.00 -13.11 -1.96
CA GLY A 190 10.06 -13.12 -3.42
C GLY A 190 8.70 -13.09 -4.10
N LYS A 191 7.68 -12.49 -3.46
CA LYS A 191 6.28 -12.59 -3.92
C LYS A 191 5.76 -11.32 -4.58
N THR A 192 6.00 -10.18 -3.94
CA THR A 192 5.43 -8.88 -4.32
C THR A 192 6.53 -7.91 -4.72
N TYR A 193 6.27 -7.17 -5.78
CA TYR A 193 7.05 -6.02 -6.19
C TYR A 193 6.11 -4.83 -6.39
N THR A 194 6.58 -3.60 -6.22
CA THR A 194 5.83 -2.45 -6.74
C THR A 194 6.27 -2.22 -8.17
N GLY A 195 5.36 -2.48 -9.09
CA GLY A 195 5.47 -2.17 -10.50
C GLY A 195 5.08 -0.73 -10.78
N GLY A 196 5.46 -0.28 -11.97
CA GLY A 196 5.00 0.99 -12.50
C GLY A 196 5.83 1.36 -13.70
N TRP A 197 5.24 1.31 -14.89
CA TRP A 197 5.94 1.65 -16.14
C TRP A 197 6.11 3.15 -16.37
N LYS A 198 5.80 4.00 -15.39
CA LYS A 198 5.75 5.47 -15.51
C LYS A 198 6.98 6.07 -16.20
N LEU A 199 8.17 5.57 -15.91
CA LEU A 199 9.40 6.07 -16.51
C LEU A 199 9.75 5.27 -17.76
N GLU A 200 9.57 3.96 -17.72
CA GLU A 200 9.88 3.04 -18.80
C GLU A 200 9.05 3.34 -20.06
N LYS A 201 7.81 3.80 -19.90
CA LYS A 201 6.90 4.14 -21.00
C LYS A 201 7.41 5.23 -21.94
N ASP A 202 8.23 6.16 -21.43
CA ASP A 202 8.73 7.28 -22.24
C ASP A 202 9.57 6.78 -23.42
N ALA A 203 10.21 5.63 -23.27
CA ALA A 203 11.03 5.00 -24.31
C ALA A 203 10.43 3.70 -24.87
N LEU A 204 9.78 2.89 -24.04
CA LEU A 204 9.25 1.57 -24.41
C LEU A 204 7.79 1.59 -24.85
N GLY A 205 7.04 2.62 -24.45
CA GLY A 205 5.58 2.66 -24.53
C GLY A 205 4.91 1.85 -23.42
N ASP A 206 3.65 2.18 -23.14
CA ASP A 206 2.86 1.70 -21.99
C ASP A 206 2.79 0.16 -21.91
N ALA A 207 2.08 -0.47 -22.85
CA ALA A 207 1.84 -1.92 -22.84
C ALA A 207 3.12 -2.76 -22.93
N TYR A 208 4.16 -2.26 -23.62
CA TYR A 208 5.41 -3.00 -23.75
C TYR A 208 6.30 -2.87 -22.51
N ALA A 209 6.31 -1.71 -21.86
CA ALA A 209 7.00 -1.53 -20.59
C ALA A 209 6.41 -2.45 -19.51
N GLU A 210 5.09 -2.52 -19.42
CA GLU A 210 4.40 -3.45 -18.52
C GLU A 210 4.75 -4.91 -18.80
N TYR A 211 4.64 -5.33 -20.07
CA TYR A 211 5.01 -6.67 -20.50
C TYR A 211 6.43 -7.01 -20.00
N ILE A 212 7.42 -6.16 -20.26
CA ILE A 212 8.81 -6.45 -19.86
C ILE A 212 8.99 -6.47 -18.34
N ILE A 213 8.36 -5.55 -17.62
CA ILE A 213 8.41 -5.51 -16.15
C ILE A 213 7.85 -6.82 -15.56
N ASP A 214 6.67 -7.23 -16.02
CA ASP A 214 5.97 -8.43 -15.53
C ASP A 214 6.78 -9.70 -15.82
N HIS A 215 7.43 -9.77 -16.99
CA HIS A 215 8.23 -10.94 -17.38
C HIS A 215 9.51 -11.04 -16.57
N GLU A 216 10.20 -9.92 -16.34
CA GLU A 216 11.42 -9.91 -15.53
C GLU A 216 11.10 -10.17 -14.05
N ALA A 217 9.98 -9.66 -13.54
CA ALA A 217 9.49 -9.96 -12.19
C ALA A 217 9.11 -11.45 -12.05
N SER A 218 8.32 -11.98 -12.98
CA SER A 218 7.89 -13.38 -12.99
C SER A 218 9.06 -14.36 -13.08
N ALA A 219 10.08 -14.06 -13.90
CA ALA A 219 11.29 -14.86 -14.01
C ALA A 219 12.07 -14.99 -12.69
N LEU A 220 11.90 -14.04 -11.77
CA LEU A 220 12.50 -14.03 -10.44
C LEU A 220 11.57 -14.57 -9.33
N GLY A 221 10.36 -15.01 -9.71
CA GLY A 221 9.36 -15.60 -8.80
C GLY A 221 8.33 -14.62 -8.23
N TYR A 222 8.40 -13.34 -8.59
CA TYR A 222 7.41 -12.36 -8.16
C TYR A 222 6.14 -12.47 -9.00
N LEU A 223 4.99 -12.64 -8.34
CA LEU A 223 3.70 -12.92 -9.00
C LEU A 223 2.62 -11.89 -8.64
N ILE A 224 2.95 -10.92 -7.79
CA ILE A 224 2.05 -9.89 -7.33
C ILE A 224 2.71 -8.55 -7.63
N SER A 225 2.07 -7.75 -8.48
CA SER A 225 2.42 -6.36 -8.67
C SER A 225 1.50 -5.50 -7.83
N PHE A 226 2.08 -4.69 -6.96
CA PHE A 226 1.39 -3.61 -6.29
C PHE A 226 1.66 -2.33 -7.10
N GLU A 227 0.77 -1.98 -8.03
CA GLU A 227 1.04 -0.98 -9.07
C GLU A 227 0.76 0.44 -8.59
N ASP A 228 1.70 1.36 -8.84
CA ASP A 228 1.42 2.81 -8.77
C ASP A 228 0.43 3.19 -9.89
N HIS A 229 -0.75 3.72 -9.51
CA HIS A 229 -1.86 4.08 -10.42
C HIS A 229 -1.48 5.09 -11.53
N ASP A 230 -0.29 5.69 -11.47
CA ASP A 230 0.33 6.49 -12.54
C ASP A 230 0.49 5.74 -13.89
N GLY A 231 0.34 4.40 -13.92
CA GLY A 231 0.49 3.55 -15.09
C GLY A 231 -0.72 2.71 -15.53
N HIS A 232 -1.93 2.82 -14.98
CA HIS A 232 -3.00 1.85 -15.38
C HIS A 232 -4.37 2.49 -15.60
N ILE A 233 -4.41 3.55 -16.42
CA ILE A 233 -5.66 4.27 -16.72
C ILE A 233 -6.56 3.49 -17.71
N GLU A 234 -6.05 2.51 -18.46
CA GLU A 234 -6.75 2.00 -19.66
C GLU A 234 -7.40 0.61 -19.55
N ASP A 235 -7.15 -0.18 -18.49
CA ASP A 235 -7.60 -1.58 -18.40
C ASP A 235 -8.75 -1.85 -17.41
N GLU A 236 -9.56 -0.84 -17.07
CA GLU A 236 -10.79 -1.09 -16.31
C GLU A 236 -11.80 -1.94 -17.12
N PRO A 237 -12.41 -2.98 -16.52
CA PRO A 237 -13.50 -3.71 -17.14
C PRO A 237 -14.65 -2.75 -17.55
N PRO A 238 -15.22 -2.88 -18.78
CA PRO A 238 -16.32 -2.03 -19.22
C PRO A 238 -17.51 -2.09 -18.25
N GLY A 239 -17.81 -0.97 -17.58
CA GLY A 239 -18.93 -0.86 -16.63
C GLY A 239 -18.52 -0.44 -15.21
N ILE A 240 -17.22 -0.45 -14.91
CA ILE A 240 -16.62 0.23 -13.77
C ILE A 240 -16.11 1.58 -14.30
N ASN A 241 -16.28 2.65 -13.52
CA ASN A 241 -16.20 4.02 -14.02
C ASN A 241 -14.89 4.68 -13.57
N ASN A 242 -13.93 4.77 -14.50
CA ASN A 242 -12.64 5.51 -14.57
C ASN A 242 -12.63 7.00 -14.12
N SER A 243 -13.70 7.49 -13.50
CA SER A 243 -13.67 8.73 -12.72
C SER A 243 -13.30 8.48 -11.26
N ARG A 244 -12.91 7.23 -10.92
CA ARG A 244 -12.66 6.78 -9.56
C ARG A 244 -11.46 5.82 -9.49
N PRO A 245 -10.75 5.80 -8.36
CA PRO A 245 -9.75 4.79 -7.97
C PRO A 245 -10.28 3.36 -8.17
N SER A 246 -9.49 2.51 -8.85
CA SER A 246 -9.80 1.11 -9.06
C SER A 246 -9.95 0.37 -7.72
N TYR A 247 -11.14 -0.14 -7.43
CA TYR A 247 -11.41 -0.86 -6.18
C TYR A 247 -11.14 -2.37 -6.28
N TYR A 248 -10.58 -2.85 -7.40
CA TYR A 248 -10.57 -4.27 -7.75
C TYR A 248 -9.18 -4.79 -8.08
N VAL A 249 -8.89 -5.98 -7.56
CA VAL A 249 -7.70 -6.76 -7.89
C VAL A 249 -7.97 -7.53 -9.18
N TYR A 250 -7.00 -7.61 -10.08
CA TYR A 250 -7.13 -8.36 -11.33
C TYR A 250 -5.90 -9.22 -11.63
N ARG A 251 -5.99 -10.10 -12.64
CA ARG A 251 -4.89 -10.93 -13.11
C ARG A 251 -4.55 -10.55 -14.54
N ALA A 252 -3.32 -10.09 -14.77
CA ALA A 252 -2.74 -9.99 -16.11
C ALA A 252 -2.28 -11.39 -16.54
N VAL A 253 -2.68 -11.82 -17.75
CA VAL A 253 -2.33 -13.12 -18.33
C VAL A 253 -1.77 -12.89 -19.72
N TYR A 254 -0.52 -13.29 -19.93
CA TYR A 254 0.19 -13.15 -21.19
C TYR A 254 0.15 -14.44 -22.01
N ASP A 255 0.28 -14.32 -23.34
CA ASP A 255 0.17 -15.44 -24.29
C ASP A 255 1.23 -16.54 -24.09
N ASP A 256 2.35 -16.21 -23.47
CA ASP A 256 3.45 -17.14 -23.14
C ASP A 256 3.31 -17.78 -21.76
N GLY A 257 2.19 -17.52 -21.07
CA GLY A 257 1.85 -18.14 -19.80
C GLY A 257 2.36 -17.39 -18.57
N VAL A 258 3.02 -16.23 -18.72
CA VAL A 258 3.30 -15.34 -17.59
C VAL A 258 1.97 -14.82 -17.03
N GLN A 259 1.86 -14.81 -15.70
CA GLN A 259 0.68 -14.34 -14.99
C GLN A 259 1.09 -13.51 -13.79
N ILE A 260 0.47 -12.35 -13.63
CA ILE A 260 0.72 -11.42 -12.51
C ILE A 260 -0.62 -10.98 -11.94
N ILE A 261 -0.76 -11.05 -10.62
CA ILE A 261 -1.88 -10.43 -9.90
C ILE A 261 -1.55 -8.96 -9.72
N LYS A 262 -2.42 -8.09 -10.21
CA LYS A 262 -2.26 -6.64 -10.19
C LYS A 262 -3.16 -6.04 -9.11
N ILE A 263 -2.56 -5.27 -8.21
CA ILE A 263 -3.23 -4.55 -7.13
C ILE A 263 -2.84 -3.07 -7.26
N ASP A 264 -3.76 -2.25 -7.75
CA ASP A 264 -3.48 -0.83 -7.95
C ASP A 264 -3.47 -0.06 -6.62
N MET A 265 -2.59 0.91 -6.46
CA MET A 265 -2.58 1.80 -5.31
C MET A 265 -2.70 3.26 -5.72
N ASN A 266 -3.46 4.03 -4.94
CA ASN A 266 -3.34 5.47 -4.96
C ASN A 266 -2.03 5.87 -4.27
N GLY A 267 -1.46 6.99 -4.68
CA GLY A 267 -0.29 7.53 -4.01
C GLY A 267 -0.59 8.07 -2.61
N THR A 268 0.30 8.91 -2.12
CA THR A 268 0.32 9.34 -0.73
C THR A 268 -0.86 10.21 -0.31
N VAL A 269 -1.34 9.97 0.91
CA VAL A 269 -2.30 10.86 1.57
C VAL A 269 -1.53 11.93 2.34
N THR A 270 -1.76 13.21 2.05
CA THR A 270 -1.08 14.30 2.79
C THR A 270 -1.91 15.58 2.81
N GLY A 271 -1.77 16.36 3.89
CA GLY A 271 -2.43 17.67 4.02
C GLY A 271 -1.91 18.72 3.02
N ASN A 272 -0.74 18.48 2.43
CA ASN A 272 -0.01 19.45 1.61
C ASN A 272 0.10 19.03 0.14
N CYS A 273 -1.00 18.53 -0.44
CA CYS A 273 -1.07 18.29 -1.88
C CYS A 273 -0.95 19.61 -2.66
N GLN A 274 0.29 19.99 -2.97
CA GLN A 274 0.58 21.02 -3.96
C GLN A 274 0.31 20.39 -5.32
N GLY A 275 -0.88 20.65 -5.88
CA GLY A 275 -1.53 19.95 -7.01
C GLY A 275 -0.78 19.88 -8.35
N ASN A 276 0.46 19.41 -8.34
CA ASN A 276 1.32 19.10 -9.48
C ASN A 276 1.92 17.68 -9.39
N THR A 277 1.73 16.96 -8.28
CA THR A 277 2.00 15.51 -8.22
C THR A 277 0.69 14.77 -8.43
N SER A 278 0.59 13.95 -9.48
CA SER A 278 -0.54 13.04 -9.72
C SER A 278 -0.77 12.02 -8.59
N ARG A 279 0.18 11.96 -7.65
CA ARG A 279 0.34 11.00 -6.57
C ARG A 279 -0.31 11.38 -5.25
N CYS A 280 -0.84 12.59 -5.13
CA CYS A 280 -1.19 13.14 -3.83
C CYS A 280 -2.70 13.22 -3.65
N GLU A 281 -3.23 12.55 -2.63
CA GLU A 281 -4.60 12.73 -2.17
C GLU A 281 -4.62 13.56 -0.89
N THR A 282 -5.53 14.53 -0.83
CA THR A 282 -5.87 15.15 0.45
C THR A 282 -6.61 14.14 1.34
N PRO A 283 -6.59 14.29 2.67
CA PRO A 283 -7.35 13.41 3.56
C PRO A 283 -8.84 13.31 3.20
N ASP A 284 -9.48 14.42 2.81
CA ASP A 284 -10.89 14.42 2.41
C ASP A 284 -11.14 13.60 1.14
N GLU A 285 -10.22 13.63 0.17
CA GLU A 285 -10.30 12.84 -1.05
C GLU A 285 -10.14 11.34 -0.74
N ALA A 286 -9.14 10.98 0.06
CA ALA A 286 -8.90 9.61 0.50
C ALA A 286 -10.09 9.04 1.30
N VAL A 287 -10.68 9.83 2.21
CA VAL A 287 -11.87 9.44 2.98
C VAL A 287 -13.08 9.23 2.05
N LYS A 288 -13.29 10.13 1.10
CA LYS A 288 -14.37 10.00 0.12
C LYS A 288 -14.19 8.76 -0.75
N ARG A 289 -12.96 8.45 -1.16
CA ARG A 289 -12.60 7.24 -1.89
C ARG A 289 -12.91 5.99 -1.07
N PHE A 290 -12.49 5.94 0.18
CA PHE A 290 -12.77 4.83 1.09
C PHE A 290 -14.27 4.61 1.31
N ASP A 291 -15.04 5.69 1.52
CA ASP A 291 -16.50 5.61 1.66
C ASP A 291 -17.17 5.09 0.39
N GLN A 292 -16.66 5.46 -0.79
CA GLN A 292 -17.13 4.93 -2.07
C GLN A 292 -16.81 3.43 -2.22
N THR A 293 -15.64 2.96 -1.77
CA THR A 293 -15.29 1.52 -1.75
C THR A 293 -16.26 0.75 -0.86
N LEU A 294 -16.53 1.24 0.34
CA LEU A 294 -17.50 0.64 1.27
C LEU A 294 -18.90 0.59 0.65
N GLN A 295 -19.33 1.68 0.01
CA GLN A 295 -20.62 1.73 -0.66
C GLN A 295 -20.68 0.73 -1.82
N ALA A 296 -19.67 0.68 -2.67
CA ALA A 296 -19.62 -0.24 -3.81
C ALA A 296 -19.67 -1.70 -3.33
N ARG A 297 -18.89 -2.06 -2.31
CA ARG A 297 -18.94 -3.37 -1.68
C ARG A 297 -20.32 -3.70 -1.11
N SER A 298 -21.00 -2.73 -0.50
CA SER A 298 -22.32 -2.94 0.12
C SER A 298 -23.44 -3.17 -0.89
N LEU A 299 -23.27 -2.64 -2.11
CA LEU A 299 -24.24 -2.77 -3.21
C LEU A 299 -23.99 -4.01 -4.06
N ASP A 300 -22.79 -4.59 -3.98
CA ASP A 300 -22.41 -5.75 -4.76
C ASP A 300 -22.75 -7.07 -4.05
N ALA A 301 -23.62 -7.83 -4.71
CA ALA A 301 -24.03 -9.16 -4.27
C ALA A 301 -23.07 -10.26 -4.78
N ASP A 302 -22.21 -9.97 -5.76
CA ASP A 302 -21.23 -10.92 -6.25
C ASP A 302 -20.12 -11.12 -5.21
N SER A 303 -19.89 -12.38 -4.85
CA SER A 303 -18.80 -12.72 -3.96
C SER A 303 -17.45 -12.76 -4.68
N GLY A 304 -17.39 -12.99 -6.00
CA GLY A 304 -16.14 -13.07 -6.75
C GLY A 304 -15.35 -11.75 -6.78
N ASN A 305 -16.06 -10.64 -6.65
CA ASN A 305 -15.48 -9.30 -6.62
C ASN A 305 -14.80 -9.00 -5.27
N ILE A 306 -13.54 -8.62 -5.34
CA ILE A 306 -12.72 -8.24 -4.18
C ILE A 306 -12.58 -6.72 -4.16
N TYR A 307 -13.05 -6.10 -3.08
CA TYR A 307 -12.98 -4.65 -2.88
C TYR A 307 -11.86 -4.30 -1.94
N PHE A 308 -10.99 -3.37 -2.35
CA PHE A 308 -9.91 -2.91 -1.51
C PHE A 308 -9.70 -1.40 -1.58
N PHE A 309 -8.97 -0.90 -0.58
CA PHE A 309 -8.49 0.47 -0.46
C PHE A 309 -7.00 0.42 -0.16
N ALA A 310 -6.19 0.98 -1.06
CA ALA A 310 -4.75 1.06 -0.92
C ALA A 310 -4.25 2.50 -0.93
N PHE A 311 -3.19 2.78 -0.17
CA PHE A 311 -2.46 4.04 -0.21
C PHE A 311 -1.00 3.82 0.21
N ALA A 312 -0.14 4.77 -0.16
CA ALA A 312 1.26 4.78 0.21
C ALA A 312 1.54 5.86 1.26
N GLU A 313 2.60 5.68 2.04
CA GLU A 313 3.22 6.68 2.90
C GLU A 313 4.73 6.61 2.73
N HIS A 314 5.45 7.72 2.86
CA HIS A 314 6.90 7.72 2.85
C HIS A 314 7.45 7.87 4.27
N SER A 315 8.40 7.00 4.61
CA SER A 315 9.03 7.02 5.94
C SER A 315 9.64 8.38 6.29
N ASN A 316 10.38 8.96 5.34
CA ASN A 316 10.99 10.28 5.48
C ASN A 316 9.93 11.41 5.59
N GLY A 317 8.81 11.30 4.87
CA GLY A 317 7.71 12.26 4.85
C GLY A 317 6.98 12.31 6.19
N VAL A 318 6.56 11.14 6.68
CA VAL A 318 5.89 11.01 7.98
C VAL A 318 6.81 11.49 9.11
N TRP A 319 8.06 11.03 9.15
CA TRP A 319 8.98 11.46 10.21
C TRP A 319 9.21 12.97 10.22
N ASN A 320 9.45 13.57 9.04
CA ASN A 320 9.69 15.01 8.94
C ASN A 320 8.49 15.83 9.43
N ASP A 321 7.26 15.40 9.13
CA ASP A 321 6.05 16.10 9.58
C ASP A 321 5.96 16.14 11.12
N TYR A 322 6.16 14.99 11.79
CA TYR A 322 6.19 14.94 13.25
C TYR A 322 7.35 15.73 13.85
N ASN A 323 8.54 15.68 13.24
CA ASN A 323 9.69 16.42 13.75
C ASN A 323 9.50 17.94 13.60
N LEU A 324 8.90 18.40 12.50
CA LEU A 324 8.55 19.80 12.29
C LEU A 324 7.48 20.26 13.28
N LEU A 325 6.45 19.43 13.52
CA LEU A 325 5.42 19.67 14.54
C LEU A 325 6.03 19.82 15.93
N ALA A 326 7.01 18.98 16.30
CA ALA A 326 7.71 19.09 17.58
C ALA A 326 8.45 20.42 17.77
N GLY A 327 8.79 21.12 16.68
CA GLY A 327 9.34 22.47 16.69
C GLY A 327 8.30 23.60 16.60
N GLY A 328 7.01 23.28 16.58
CA GLY A 328 5.91 24.24 16.51
C GLY A 328 5.45 24.62 15.10
N ASN A 329 5.87 23.88 14.07
CA ASN A 329 5.33 24.06 12.71
C ASN A 329 3.94 23.39 12.59
N PRO A 330 3.12 23.78 11.60
CA PRO A 330 1.84 23.11 11.32
C PRO A 330 2.03 21.61 11.00
N PHE A 331 1.05 20.80 11.38
CA PHE A 331 0.97 19.37 11.07
C PHE A 331 0.11 19.20 9.83
N GLU A 332 0.75 19.12 8.67
CA GLU A 332 0.09 19.21 7.36
C GLU A 332 0.77 18.32 6.29
N GLY A 333 1.79 17.54 6.66
CA GLY A 333 2.50 16.62 5.78
C GLY A 333 1.84 15.25 5.68
N GLU A 334 2.65 14.22 5.44
CA GLU A 334 2.22 12.82 5.31
C GLU A 334 1.82 12.23 6.67
N GLY A 335 2.44 12.68 7.77
CA GLY A 335 2.04 12.27 9.12
C GLY A 335 0.58 12.65 9.42
N PHE A 336 0.19 13.88 9.07
CA PHE A 336 -1.20 14.32 9.15
C PHE A 336 -2.13 13.51 8.24
N GLY A 337 -1.67 13.18 7.03
CA GLY A 337 -2.41 12.35 6.09
C GLY A 337 -2.72 10.96 6.63
N LEU A 338 -1.68 10.26 7.09
CA LEU A 338 -1.76 8.95 7.71
C LEU A 338 -2.72 8.93 8.92
N GLU A 339 -2.56 9.84 9.88
CA GLU A 339 -3.47 9.89 11.04
C GLU A 339 -4.91 10.14 10.60
N SER A 340 -5.13 11.08 9.67
CA SER A 340 -6.47 11.45 9.22
C SER A 340 -7.20 10.30 8.53
N ILE A 341 -6.53 9.57 7.63
CA ILE A 341 -7.16 8.43 6.94
C ILE A 341 -7.39 7.26 7.89
N MET A 342 -6.46 6.99 8.80
CA MET A 342 -6.61 5.91 9.78
C MET A 342 -7.70 6.20 10.81
N ASP A 343 -7.81 7.43 11.29
CA ASP A 343 -8.91 7.89 12.14
C ASP A 343 -10.27 7.74 11.45
N ALA A 344 -10.35 8.08 10.16
CA ALA A 344 -11.55 7.91 9.38
C ALA A 344 -11.92 6.43 9.22
N ILE A 345 -10.97 5.55 8.86
CA ILE A 345 -11.17 4.10 8.77
C ILE A 345 -11.67 3.56 10.12
N GLN A 346 -11.02 3.92 11.21
CA GLN A 346 -11.41 3.48 12.56
C GLN A 346 -12.81 3.97 12.95
N ALA A 347 -13.17 5.20 12.59
CA ALA A 347 -14.52 5.70 12.80
C ALA A 347 -15.57 4.87 12.03
N ARG A 348 -15.27 4.42 10.81
CA ARG A 348 -16.16 3.52 10.05
C ARG A 348 -16.23 2.14 10.69
N VAL A 349 -15.10 1.57 11.13
CA VAL A 349 -15.05 0.30 11.87
C VAL A 349 -15.88 0.38 13.15
N ASN A 350 -15.75 1.44 13.93
CA ASN A 350 -16.52 1.68 15.15
C ASN A 350 -18.03 1.81 14.88
N ASN A 351 -18.39 2.26 13.67
CA ASN A 351 -19.77 2.33 13.18
C ASN A 351 -20.25 1.03 12.49
N GLY A 352 -19.47 -0.06 12.57
CA GLY A 352 -19.85 -1.38 12.08
C GLY A 352 -19.42 -1.70 10.65
N ALA A 353 -18.55 -0.91 10.02
CA ALA A 353 -17.98 -1.27 8.73
C ALA A 353 -17.12 -2.54 8.84
N ASN A 354 -17.32 -3.48 7.92
CA ASN A 354 -16.50 -4.68 7.85
C ASN A 354 -15.23 -4.39 7.04
N VAL A 355 -14.12 -4.14 7.73
CA VAL A 355 -12.82 -3.81 7.16
C VAL A 355 -11.80 -4.83 7.64
N LYS A 356 -10.83 -5.18 6.78
CA LYS A 356 -9.71 -6.05 7.15
C LYS A 356 -8.39 -5.49 6.66
N PHE A 357 -7.42 -5.33 7.54
CA PHE A 357 -6.05 -5.00 7.14
C PHE A 357 -5.33 -6.23 6.60
N VAL A 358 -4.71 -6.11 5.43
CA VAL A 358 -4.02 -7.22 4.76
C VAL A 358 -2.76 -6.72 4.07
N THR A 359 -1.82 -7.64 3.85
CA THR A 359 -0.69 -7.39 2.95
C THR A 359 -1.09 -7.69 1.50
N PRO A 360 -0.28 -7.27 0.49
CA PRO A 360 -0.51 -7.63 -0.91
C PRO A 360 -0.63 -9.14 -1.14
N SER A 361 0.24 -9.95 -0.53
CA SER A 361 0.16 -11.42 -0.61
C SER A 361 -1.14 -11.98 -0.04
N GLU A 362 -1.64 -11.42 1.05
CA GLU A 362 -2.91 -11.87 1.65
C GLU A 362 -4.11 -11.45 0.79
N LEU A 363 -4.08 -10.26 0.19
CA LEU A 363 -5.11 -9.79 -0.73
C LEU A 363 -5.13 -10.62 -2.03
N ALA A 364 -3.95 -10.89 -2.60
CA ALA A 364 -3.78 -11.76 -3.75
C ALA A 364 -4.28 -13.19 -3.47
N ALA A 365 -3.99 -13.76 -2.30
CA ALA A 365 -4.48 -15.07 -1.91
C ALA A 365 -6.02 -15.12 -1.78
N VAL A 366 -6.64 -14.04 -1.29
CA VAL A 366 -8.10 -13.90 -1.28
C VAL A 366 -8.64 -13.86 -2.71
N PHE A 367 -8.02 -13.06 -3.59
CA PHE A 367 -8.44 -12.97 -4.98
C PHE A 367 -8.35 -14.32 -5.71
N GLU A 368 -7.23 -15.02 -5.59
CA GLU A 368 -7.00 -16.35 -6.17
C GLU A 368 -8.00 -17.40 -5.67
N ALA A 369 -8.32 -17.40 -4.38
CA ALA A 369 -9.27 -18.36 -3.81
C ALA A 369 -10.69 -18.19 -4.36
N GLU A 370 -11.04 -16.98 -4.77
CA GLU A 370 -12.38 -16.61 -5.25
C GLU A 370 -12.47 -16.60 -6.77
N ASN A 371 -11.32 -16.49 -7.43
CA ASN A 371 -11.17 -16.50 -8.88
C ASN A 371 -10.11 -17.55 -9.28
N PRO A 372 -10.32 -18.84 -8.93
CA PRO A 372 -9.36 -19.88 -9.25
C PRO A 372 -9.15 -19.92 -10.75
N PHE A 373 -7.90 -19.90 -11.18
CA PHE A 373 -7.58 -20.09 -12.59
C PHE A 373 -7.81 -21.56 -12.93
N ASP A 374 -8.78 -21.82 -13.81
CA ASP A 374 -8.88 -23.13 -14.47
C ASP A 374 -7.65 -23.26 -15.38
N SER A 375 -6.61 -23.94 -14.88
CA SER A 375 -5.51 -24.38 -15.72
C SER A 375 -6.10 -25.14 -16.92
N PRO A 376 -5.68 -24.87 -18.17
CA PRO A 376 -6.05 -25.65 -19.34
C PRO A 376 -5.41 -27.05 -19.35
N GLU A 377 -5.43 -27.76 -18.22
CA GLU A 377 -5.07 -29.17 -18.09
C GLU A 377 -6.08 -29.91 -17.20
N THR A 378 -7.34 -30.02 -17.61
CA THR A 378 -8.20 -31.19 -17.28
C THR A 378 -9.29 -31.48 -18.31
N GLU A 379 -9.04 -31.23 -19.60
CA GLU A 379 -9.71 -31.98 -20.69
C GLU A 379 -8.73 -32.92 -21.39
N VAL A 380 -8.19 -33.88 -20.63
CA VAL A 380 -7.71 -35.13 -21.19
C VAL A 380 -8.65 -36.24 -20.75
N GLY A 381 -9.72 -36.41 -21.54
CA GLY A 381 -10.47 -37.66 -21.65
C GLY A 381 -11.64 -37.85 -20.68
N ARG A 382 -12.84 -37.48 -21.15
CA ARG A 382 -14.02 -38.35 -21.09
C ARG A 382 -14.81 -38.30 -22.39
#